data_AF-X0RW46-F1
#
_entry.id   AF-X0RW46-F1
#
_cell.length_a   1.000
_cell.length_b   1.000
_cell.length_c   1.000
_cell.angle_alpha   90.00
_cell.angle_beta   90.00
_cell.angle_gamma   90.00
#
_symmetry.space_group_name_H-M   'P 1'
#
loop_
_entity.id
_entity.type
_entity.pdbx_description
1 polymer ?
#
loop_
_entity_poly.entity_id
_entity_poly.type
_entity_poly.pdbx_seq_one_letter_code
_entity_poly.pdbx_strand_id
1 'polypeptide(L)'
;MRPAVDAEKAGIPSVVVAVTGFMELARITAKALGVEGLRVAEYPGAVGVHLDEIRRNVKEVVFDQIVDGLTKQGATTDSTAGGPGENPREIVFSGTLEQVNEF
;
A
#
# COMPACT_ATOMS: atom_id res chain seq x y z
N MET A 1 6.93 -14.75 -5.24
CA MET A 1 6.81 -13.80 -6.37
C MET A 1 5.80 -12.72 -6.01
N ARG A 2 6.07 -11.44 -6.29
CA ARG A 2 5.16 -10.31 -6.02
C ARG A 2 5.13 -9.44 -7.29
N PRO A 3 4.26 -9.76 -8.26
CA PRO A 3 4.38 -9.26 -9.64
C PRO A 3 4.49 -7.74 -9.77
N ALA A 4 3.71 -6.98 -9.00
CA ALA A 4 3.75 -5.52 -9.02
C ALA A 4 5.11 -5.00 -8.52
N VAL A 5 5.63 -5.55 -7.42
CA VAL A 5 6.96 -5.18 -6.90
C VAL A 5 8.06 -5.56 -7.88
N ASP A 6 7.96 -6.73 -8.50
CA ASP A 6 8.93 -7.21 -9.48
C ASP A 6 8.91 -6.31 -10.74
N ALA A 7 7.74 -5.83 -11.17
CA ALA A 7 7.58 -4.88 -12.28
C ALA A 7 8.17 -3.50 -11.97
N GLU A 8 7.89 -2.92 -10.79
CA GLU A 8 8.46 -1.62 -10.38
C GLU A 8 9.99 -1.67 -10.34
N LYS A 9 10.56 -2.77 -9.82
CA LYS A 9 12.01 -2.99 -9.79
C LYS A 9 12.63 -3.13 -11.19
N ALA A 10 11.85 -3.56 -12.17
CA ALA A 10 12.24 -3.60 -13.57
C ALA A 10 12.00 -2.26 -14.30
N GLY A 11 11.56 -1.21 -13.60
CA GLY A 11 11.25 0.10 -14.18
C GLY A 11 9.92 0.13 -14.95
N ILE A 12 9.06 -0.87 -14.74
CA ILE A 12 7.74 -0.96 -15.38
C ILE A 12 6.69 -0.49 -14.35
N PRO A 13 5.98 0.62 -14.60
CA PRO A 13 4.93 1.08 -13.71
C PRO A 13 3.83 0.04 -13.54
N SER A 14 3.37 -0.15 -12.32
CA SER A 14 2.35 -1.13 -11.95
C SER A 14 1.32 -0.52 -10.99
N VAL A 15 0.13 -1.12 -10.98
CA VAL A 15 -0.94 -0.78 -10.05
C VAL A 15 -1.49 -2.09 -9.47
N VAL A 16 -1.59 -2.17 -8.15
CA VAL A 16 -2.26 -3.28 -7.45
C VAL A 16 -3.73 -2.93 -7.29
N VAL A 17 -4.62 -3.84 -7.64
CA VAL A 17 -6.04 -3.72 -7.29
C VAL A 17 -6.28 -4.45 -5.98
N ALA A 18 -6.80 -3.75 -4.98
CA ALA A 18 -7.13 -4.33 -3.67
C ALA A 18 -8.53 -3.90 -3.24
N VAL A 19 -9.21 -4.73 -2.44
CA VAL A 19 -10.45 -4.31 -1.78
C VAL A 19 -10.10 -3.44 -0.56
N THR A 20 -11.04 -2.60 -0.14
CA THR A 20 -10.88 -1.61 0.96
C THR A 20 -10.08 -2.13 2.15
N GLY A 21 -10.42 -3.33 2.67
CA GLY A 21 -9.76 -3.91 3.85
C GLY A 21 -8.30 -4.36 3.65
N PHE A 22 -7.79 -4.36 2.41
CA PHE A 22 -6.44 -4.82 2.07
C PHE A 22 -5.54 -3.71 1.50
N MET A 23 -6.05 -2.47 1.40
CA MET A 23 -5.29 -1.34 0.86
C MET A 23 -4.00 -1.09 1.65
N GLU A 24 -4.09 -1.05 2.97
CA GLU A 24 -2.92 -0.78 3.83
C GLU A 24 -1.92 -1.94 3.81
N LEU A 25 -2.43 -3.18 3.82
CA LEU A 25 -1.57 -4.36 3.75
C LEU A 25 -0.77 -4.39 2.43
N ALA A 26 -1.38 -3.98 1.32
CA ALA A 26 -0.70 -3.87 0.03
C ALA A 26 0.46 -2.87 0.09
N ARG A 27 0.24 -1.69 0.69
CA ARG A 27 1.26 -0.64 0.84
C ARG A 27 2.41 -1.06 1.77
N ILE A 28 2.10 -1.62 2.93
CA ILE A 28 3.11 -2.09 3.90
C ILE A 28 3.95 -3.22 3.27
N THR A 29 3.30 -4.15 2.57
CA THR A 29 4.01 -5.24 1.88
C THR A 29 4.96 -4.72 0.80
N ALA A 30 4.53 -3.72 0.02
CA ALA A 30 5.39 -3.10 -0.98
C ALA A 30 6.60 -2.40 -0.36
N LYS A 31 6.37 -1.61 0.69
CA LYS A 31 7.41 -0.92 1.45
C LYS A 31 8.44 -1.90 2.03
N ALA A 32 7.97 -2.99 2.64
CA ALA A 32 8.83 -4.04 3.20
C ALA A 32 9.71 -4.72 2.12
N LEU A 33 9.31 -4.66 0.85
CA LEU A 33 10.05 -5.23 -0.28
C LEU A 33 10.90 -4.19 -1.04
N GLY A 34 11.00 -2.96 -0.51
CA GLY A 34 11.82 -1.89 -1.06
C GLY A 34 11.16 -1.12 -2.20
N VAL A 35 9.83 -1.17 -2.32
CA VAL A 35 9.08 -0.34 -3.27
C VAL A 35 8.25 0.67 -2.47
N GLU A 36 8.78 1.89 -2.38
CA GLU A 36 8.04 3.02 -1.81
C GLU A 36 7.06 3.58 -2.84
N GLY A 37 5.87 3.97 -2.39
CA GLY A 37 4.88 4.59 -3.27
C GLY A 37 4.22 3.65 -4.28
N LEU A 38 4.19 2.33 -4.04
CA LEU A 38 3.44 1.41 -4.89
C LEU A 38 1.98 1.87 -5.00
N ARG A 39 1.51 2.00 -6.25
CA ARG A 39 0.17 2.50 -6.56
C ARG A 39 -0.85 1.39 -6.33
N VAL A 40 -1.92 1.73 -5.63
CA VAL A 40 -2.99 0.79 -5.30
C VAL A 40 -4.32 1.42 -5.68
N ALA A 41 -5.07 0.74 -6.54
CA ALA A 41 -6.44 1.08 -6.91
C ALA A 41 -7.41 0.30 -6.01
N GLU A 42 -8.37 1.01 -5.44
CA GLU A 42 -9.36 0.43 -4.54
C GLU A 42 -10.57 -0.09 -5.31
N TYR A 43 -10.91 -1.37 -5.10
CA TYR A 43 -12.23 -1.89 -5.40
C TYR A 43 -13.17 -1.63 -4.20
N PRO A 44 -14.33 -0.99 -4.42
CA PRO A 44 -15.25 -0.66 -3.33
C PRO A 44 -15.93 -1.91 -2.76
N GLY A 45 -15.69 -2.18 -1.47
CA GLY A 45 -16.35 -3.26 -0.73
C GLY A 45 -15.85 -4.66 -1.08
N ALA A 46 -16.63 -5.68 -0.73
CA ALA A 46 -16.26 -7.07 -0.92
C ALA A 46 -16.69 -7.59 -2.30
N VAL A 47 -15.73 -7.93 -3.16
CA VAL A 47 -15.98 -8.46 -4.53
C VAL A 47 -16.97 -9.62 -4.54
N GLY A 48 -16.88 -10.53 -3.56
CA GLY A 48 -17.76 -11.71 -3.46
C GLY A 48 -19.24 -11.40 -3.17
N VAL A 49 -19.56 -10.20 -2.72
CA VAL A 49 -20.94 -9.76 -2.45
C VAL A 49 -21.56 -9.07 -3.66
N HIS A 50 -20.74 -8.49 -4.54
CA HIS A 50 -21.18 -7.59 -5.60
C HIS A 50 -21.23 -8.25 -6.99
N LEU A 51 -21.49 -9.56 -7.11
CA LEU A 51 -21.32 -10.30 -8.37
C LEU A 51 -21.98 -9.63 -9.60
N ASP A 52 -23.20 -9.12 -9.45
CA ASP A 52 -23.92 -8.43 -10.53
C ASP A 52 -23.37 -7.01 -10.82
N GLU A 53 -22.75 -6.38 -9.83
CA GLU A 53 -22.27 -5.01 -9.87
C GLU A 53 -20.76 -4.89 -10.16
N ILE A 54 -20.00 -6.00 -10.10
CA ILE A 54 -18.54 -6.02 -10.33
C ILE A 54 -18.21 -5.29 -11.62
N ARG A 55 -18.94 -5.55 -12.71
CA ARG A 55 -18.66 -4.94 -14.00
C ARG A 55 -18.86 -3.42 -13.98
N ARG A 56 -19.87 -2.94 -13.25
CA ARG A 56 -20.14 -1.51 -13.07
C ARG A 56 -19.05 -0.88 -12.21
N ASN A 57 -18.78 -1.44 -11.04
CA ASN A 57 -17.77 -0.93 -10.11
C ASN A 57 -16.36 -0.90 -10.72
N VAL A 58 -16.00 -1.92 -11.50
CA VAL A 58 -14.73 -1.92 -12.22
C VAL A 58 -14.67 -0.79 -13.24
N LYS A 59 -15.73 -0.59 -14.04
CA LYS A 59 -15.75 0.44 -15.09
C LYS A 59 -15.81 1.86 -14.54
N GLU A 60 -16.61 2.09 -13.53
CA GLU A 60 -16.93 3.44 -13.03
C GLU A 60 -15.99 3.90 -11.92
N VAL A 61 -15.30 2.98 -11.25
CA VAL A 61 -14.48 3.31 -10.06
C VAL A 61 -13.04 2.83 -10.22
N VAL A 62 -12.82 1.55 -10.51
CA VAL A 62 -11.46 0.98 -10.49
C VAL A 62 -10.65 1.36 -11.72
N PHE A 63 -11.30 1.41 -12.89
CA PHE A 63 -10.62 1.65 -14.17
C PHE A 63 -9.92 3.02 -14.18
N ASP A 64 -10.61 4.08 -13.77
CA ASP A 64 -10.05 5.43 -13.75
C ASP A 64 -8.86 5.52 -12.78
N GLN A 65 -8.92 4.85 -11.63
CA GLN A 65 -7.79 4.77 -10.69
C GLN A 65 -6.57 4.04 -11.31
N ILE A 66 -6.79 2.99 -12.09
CA ILE A 66 -5.70 2.27 -12.79
C ILE A 66 -5.07 3.18 -13.84
N VAL A 67 -5.89 3.84 -14.66
CA VAL A 67 -5.40 4.77 -15.68
C VAL A 67 -4.60 5.89 -15.02
N ASP A 68 -5.14 6.51 -13.98
CA ASP A 68 -4.46 7.55 -13.22
C ASP A 68 -3.14 7.06 -12.64
N GLY A 69 -3.13 5.87 -12.03
CA GLY A 69 -1.91 5.28 -11.47
C GLY A 69 -0.83 5.01 -12.52
N LEU A 70 -1.19 4.58 -13.72
CA LEU A 70 -0.22 4.26 -14.77
C LEU A 70 0.21 5.47 -15.60
N THR A 71 -0.61 6.51 -15.70
CA THR A 71 -0.41 7.62 -16.65
C THR A 71 0.00 8.93 -15.99
N LYS A 72 -0.44 9.18 -14.75
CA LYS A 72 -0.02 10.40 -14.05
C LYS A 72 1.38 10.15 -13.51
N GLN A 73 2.26 11.11 -13.76
CA GLN A 73 3.60 11.12 -13.20
C GLN A 73 3.47 11.30 -11.69
N GLY A 74 3.32 10.17 -10.98
CA GLY A 74 3.40 10.16 -9.53
C GLY A 74 4.77 10.72 -9.17
N ALA A 75 4.80 11.63 -8.19
CA ALA A 75 6.05 12.10 -7.63
C ALA A 75 6.89 10.85 -7.36
N THR A 76 7.97 10.69 -8.13
CA THR A 76 9.10 9.92 -7.67
C THR A 76 9.42 10.55 -6.33
N THR A 77 9.02 9.90 -5.24
CA THR A 77 9.59 10.21 -3.94
C THR A 77 11.05 9.87 -4.12
N ASP A 78 11.82 10.87 -4.53
CA ASP A 78 13.25 10.91 -4.32
C ASP A 78 13.43 10.44 -2.89
N SER A 79 14.09 9.30 -2.72
CA SER A 79 14.29 8.64 -1.44
C SER A 79 15.22 9.44 -0.51
N THR A 80 15.25 10.77 -0.63
CA THR A 80 16.04 11.72 0.14
C THR A 80 15.16 12.49 1.13
N ALA A 81 14.43 11.77 1.98
CA ALA A 81 13.92 12.34 3.23
C ALA A 81 13.64 11.22 4.26
N GLY A 82 14.58 10.29 4.42
CA GLY A 82 14.65 9.52 5.67
C GLY A 82 15.14 10.43 6.78
N GLY A 83 14.24 11.17 7.44
CA GLY A 83 14.50 11.64 8.80
C GLY A 83 14.88 10.45 9.70
N PRO A 84 15.54 10.66 10.85
CA PRO A 84 16.04 9.56 11.68
C PRO A 84 14.90 8.58 11.93
N GLY A 85 14.99 7.41 11.27
CA GLY A 85 13.99 6.38 11.38
C GLY A 85 13.97 5.96 12.83
N GLU A 86 12.82 6.12 13.50
CA GLU A 86 12.56 5.46 14.76
C GLU A 86 13.02 4.02 14.60
N ASN A 87 14.03 3.63 15.38
CA ASN A 87 14.53 2.27 15.27
C ASN A 87 13.36 1.38 15.74
N PRO A 88 12.85 0.44 14.92
CA PRO A 88 11.72 -0.40 15.33
C PRO A 88 12.03 -1.24 16.57
N ARG A 89 13.29 -1.28 17.00
CA ARG A 89 13.78 -1.93 18.22
C ARG A 89 14.15 -0.96 19.33
N GLU A 90 13.82 0.33 19.19
CA GLU A 90 14.05 1.30 20.24
C GLU A 90 13.15 0.99 21.43
N ILE A 91 13.77 0.77 22.59
CA ILE A 91 13.05 0.58 23.83
C ILE A 91 12.63 1.97 24.32
N VAL A 92 11.38 2.34 24.04
CA VAL A 92 10.81 3.65 24.43
C VAL A 92 10.50 3.74 25.92
N PHE A 93 10.37 2.60 26.60
CA PHE A 93 10.15 2.51 28.04
C PHE A 93 10.62 1.14 28.56
N SER A 94 11.22 1.11 29.74
CA SER A 94 11.66 -0.13 30.42
C SER A 94 11.33 -0.06 31.90
N GLY A 95 10.67 -1.10 32.43
CA GLY A 95 10.30 -1.20 33.84
C GLY A 95 9.78 -2.60 34.18
N THR A 96 9.26 -2.78 35.40
CA THR A 96 8.51 -4.00 35.77
C THR A 96 7.14 -4.02 35.09
N LEU A 97 6.46 -5.18 35.13
CA LEU A 97 5.12 -5.33 34.54
C LEU A 97 4.14 -4.26 35.06
N GLU A 98 4.20 -3.97 36.35
CA GLU A 98 3.36 -2.96 37.01
C GLU A 98 3.69 -1.55 36.51
N GLN A 99 4.97 -1.21 36.42
CA GLN A 99 5.42 0.10 35.96
C GLN A 99 5.10 0.36 34.49
N VAL A 100 5.12 -0.67 33.65
CA VAL A 100 4.73 -0.56 32.24
C VAL A 100 3.22 -0.39 32.10
N ASN A 101 2.42 -1.04 32.94
CA ASN A 101 0.95 -0.99 32.87
C ASN A 101 0.33 0.32 33.39
N GLU A 102 1.09 1.14 34.12
CA GLU A 102 0.65 2.45 34.62
C GLU A 102 0.89 3.61 33.62
N PHE A 103 1.56 3.34 32.49
CA PHE A 103 1.83 4.29 31.41
C PHE A 103 0.99 4.03 30.15
#